data_AF-A0A848YG84-F1
#
_entry.id   AF-A0A848YG84-F1
#
_cell.length_a   1.000
_cell.length_b   1.000
_cell.length_c   1.000
_cell.angle_alpha   90.00
_cell.angle_beta   90.00
_cell.angle_gamma   90.00
#
_symmetry.space_group_name_H-M   'P 1'
#
loop_
_entity.id
_entity.type
_entity.pdbx_description
1 polymer ?
#
loop_
_entity_poly.entity_id
_entity_poly.type
_entity_poly.pdbx_seq_one_letter_code
_entity_poly.pdbx_strand_id
1 'polypeptide(L)' 'VEARLSTMAGAADLNWRTSIVDLFKLLGLDPSYGNRKELAQELGRTDYSGTAEDNIWLHKATMQEIAKNGGKVPSDMLG' A
#
# COMPACT_ATOMS: atom_id res chain seq x y z
N VAL A 1 6.37 8.75 -8.13
CA VAL A 1 6.00 8.01 -6.91
C VAL A 1 7.19 7.57 -6.10
N GLU A 2 8.07 6.73 -6.65
CA GLU A 2 9.18 6.17 -5.87
C GLU A 2 10.08 7.23 -5.24
N ALA A 3 10.44 8.28 -5.99
CA ALA A 3 11.25 9.38 -5.46
C ALA A 3 10.60 10.12 -4.27
N ARG A 4 9.26 10.11 -4.17
CA ARG A 4 8.54 10.70 -3.03
C ARG A 4 8.51 9.74 -1.85
N LEU A 5 8.17 8.49 -2.08
CA LEU A 5 8.17 7.45 -1.04
C LEU A 5 9.57 7.26 -0.44
N SER A 6 10.63 7.31 -1.25
CA SER A 6 12.01 7.22 -0.77
C SER A 6 12.44 8.40 0.11
N THR A 7 11.77 9.55 0.03
CA THR A 7 12.06 10.72 0.88
C THR A 7 11.24 10.76 2.17
N MET A 8 10.30 9.82 2.35
CA MET A 8 9.52 9.73 3.59
C MET A 8 10.38 9.21 4.74
N ALA A 9 10.08 9.68 5.96
CA ALA A 9 10.78 9.22 7.15
C ALA A 9 10.59 7.70 7.33
N GLY A 10 11.69 6.98 7.61
CA GLY A 10 11.68 5.51 7.76
C GLY A 10 11.65 4.71 6.45
N ALA A 11 11.62 5.37 5.28
CA ALA A 11 11.65 4.67 3.98
C ALA A 11 12.91 3.83 3.75
N ALA A 12 14.02 4.19 4.40
CA ALA A 12 15.30 3.47 4.31
C ALA A 12 15.28 2.16 5.12
N ASP A 13 14.48 2.10 6.19
CA ASP A 13 14.38 0.96 7.11
C ASP A 13 13.27 -0.03 6.73
N LEU A 14 12.47 0.31 5.71
CA LEU A 14 11.28 -0.42 5.29
C LEU A 14 11.43 -1.02 3.89
N ASN A 15 10.97 -2.26 3.69
CA ASN A 15 10.98 -2.91 2.38
C ASN A 15 9.73 -2.56 1.54
N TRP A 16 9.32 -1.29 1.57
CA TRP A 16 8.09 -0.79 0.93
C TRP A 16 8.04 -0.99 -0.59
N ARG A 17 9.19 -1.22 -1.25
CA ARG A 17 9.28 -1.47 -2.69
C ARG A 17 8.71 -2.83 -3.11
N THR A 18 8.62 -3.77 -2.18
CA THR A 18 8.22 -5.16 -2.45
C THR A 18 7.18 -5.69 -1.47
N SER A 19 7.09 -5.10 -0.28
CA SER A 19 6.19 -5.53 0.79
C SER A 19 5.03 -4.54 0.96
N ILE A 20 3.81 -5.02 0.80
CA ILE A 20 2.59 -4.25 1.11
C ILE A 20 2.53 -3.84 2.58
N VAL A 21 3.03 -4.68 3.48
CA VAL A 21 3.05 -4.42 4.93
C VAL A 21 3.94 -3.23 5.25
N ASP A 22 5.14 -3.20 4.68
CA ASP A 22 6.07 -2.10 4.91
C ASP A 22 5.68 -0.84 4.14
N LEU A 23 5.00 -0.99 2.99
CA LEU A 23 4.37 0.13 2.32
C LEU A 23 3.30 0.76 3.21
N PHE A 24 2.40 -0.02 3.83
CA PHE A 24 1.40 0.49 4.77
C PHE A 24 2.04 1.26 5.93
N LYS A 25 3.06 0.68 6.59
CA LYS A 25 3.80 1.37 7.65
C LYS A 25 4.39 2.69 7.19
N LEU A 26 4.98 2.71 5.98
CA LEU A 26 5.56 3.92 5.42
C LEU A 26 4.50 5.02 5.22
N LEU A 27 3.30 4.64 4.81
CA LEU A 27 2.17 5.55 4.61
C LEU A 27 1.46 5.91 5.93
N GLY A 28 1.89 5.36 7.07
CA GLY A 28 1.26 5.56 8.38
C GLY A 28 -0.03 4.76 8.59
N LEU A 29 -0.24 3.71 7.80
CA LEU A 29 -1.41 2.83 7.85
C LEU A 29 -1.16 1.60 8.73
N ASP A 30 -2.23 1.07 9.32
CA ASP A 30 -2.18 -0.22 10.01
C ASP A 30 -2.06 -1.36 8.98
N PRO A 31 -0.94 -2.13 8.96
CA PRO A 31 -0.72 -3.21 8.00
C PRO A 31 -1.50 -4.50 8.32
N SER A 32 -2.52 -4.44 9.18
CA SER A 32 -3.36 -5.57 9.55
C SER A 32 -3.94 -6.27 8.33
N TYR A 33 -4.32 -7.53 8.50
CA TYR A 33 -5.03 -8.25 7.46
C TYR A 33 -6.36 -7.59 7.08
N GLY A 34 -7.07 -7.01 8.06
CA GLY A 34 -8.35 -6.34 7.86
C GLY A 34 -8.22 -5.16 6.90
N ASN A 35 -7.31 -4.23 7.21
CA ASN A 35 -7.11 -3.02 6.39
C ASN A 35 -6.57 -3.35 5.00
N ARG A 36 -5.70 -4.36 4.87
CA ARG A 36 -5.26 -4.83 3.55
C ARG A 36 -6.41 -5.39 2.73
N LYS A 37 -7.31 -6.15 3.36
CA LYS A 37 -8.48 -6.71 2.69
C LYS A 37 -9.47 -5.63 2.28
N GLU A 38 -9.72 -4.67 3.14
CA GLU A 38 -10.58 -3.51 2.86
C GLU A 38 -10.04 -2.71 1.68
N LEU A 39 -8.76 -2.33 1.70
CA LEU A 39 -8.13 -1.65 0.57
C LEU A 39 -8.18 -2.49 -0.71
N ALA A 40 -7.95 -3.80 -0.61
CA ALA A 40 -8.05 -4.67 -1.78
C ALA A 40 -9.46 -4.66 -2.37
N GLN A 41 -10.51 -4.63 -1.53
CA GLN A 41 -11.90 -4.52 -1.97
C GLN A 41 -12.17 -3.18 -2.66
N GLU A 42 -11.69 -2.07 -2.10
CA GLU A 42 -11.81 -0.73 -2.69
C GLU A 42 -11.13 -0.65 -4.06
N LEU A 43 -9.97 -1.32 -4.20
CA LEU A 43 -9.23 -1.44 -5.45
C LEU A 43 -9.79 -2.50 -6.41
N GLY A 44 -10.93 -3.13 -6.07
CA GLY A 44 -11.68 -4.03 -6.94
C GLY A 44 -11.39 -5.52 -6.80
N ARG A 45 -10.66 -5.95 -5.75
CA ARG A 45 -10.36 -7.36 -5.45
C ARG A 45 -11.12 -7.83 -4.22
N THR A 46 -12.30 -8.41 -4.45
CA THR A 46 -13.24 -8.82 -3.40
C THR A 46 -12.91 -10.16 -2.75
N ASP A 47 -12.10 -10.98 -3.41
CA ASP A 47 -11.66 -12.32 -3.00
C ASP A 47 -10.28 -12.31 -2.30
N TYR A 48 -9.81 -11.15 -1.86
CA TYR A 48 -8.53 -11.03 -1.15
C TYR A 48 -8.48 -11.96 0.08
N SER A 49 -7.47 -12.83 0.09
CA SER A 49 -7.27 -13.86 1.13
C SER A 49 -5.91 -13.75 1.83
N GLY A 50 -5.07 -12.80 1.40
CA GLY A 50 -3.76 -12.53 2.00
C GLY A 50 -2.64 -13.48 1.54
N THR A 51 -2.85 -14.22 0.45
CA THR A 51 -1.78 -15.01 -0.18
C THR A 51 -0.59 -14.15 -0.62
N ALA A 52 0.54 -14.78 -0.94
CA ALA A 52 1.68 -14.07 -1.50
C ALA A 52 1.30 -13.31 -2.79
N GLU A 53 0.48 -13.93 -3.65
CA GLU A 53 -0.01 -13.31 -4.88
C GLU A 53 -0.96 -12.14 -4.62
N ASP A 54 -1.85 -12.27 -3.63
CA ASP A 54 -2.72 -11.18 -3.18
C ASP A 54 -1.90 -9.98 -2.70
N ASN A 55 -0.87 -10.23 -1.87
CA ASN A 55 0.00 -9.17 -1.34
C ASN A 55 0.79 -8.47 -2.46
N ILE A 56 1.30 -9.21 -3.45
CA ILE A 56 2.02 -8.65 -4.60
C ILE A 56 1.08 -7.79 -5.45
N TRP A 57 -0.14 -8.28 -5.70
CA TRP A 57 -1.14 -7.51 -6.45
C TRP A 57 -1.52 -6.24 -5.70
N LEU A 58 -1.83 -6.34 -4.41
CA LEU A 58 -2.24 -5.21 -3.58
C LEU A 58 -1.14 -4.15 -3.49
N HIS A 59 0.12 -4.57 -3.37
CA HIS A 59 1.28 -3.68 -3.47
C HIS A 59 1.32 -2.90 -4.78
N LYS A 60 1.20 -3.59 -5.92
CA LYS A 60 1.20 -2.94 -7.23
C LYS A 60 0.02 -1.98 -7.39
N ALA A 61 -1.18 -2.40 -7.00
CA ALA A 61 -2.39 -1.60 -7.09
C ALA A 61 -2.29 -0.33 -6.22
N THR A 62 -1.80 -0.48 -4.99
CA THR A 62 -1.53 0.66 -4.09
C THR A 62 -0.52 1.64 -4.70
N MET A 63 0.59 1.14 -5.24
CA MET A 63 1.62 1.98 -5.88
C MET A 63 1.06 2.73 -7.11
N GLN A 64 0.19 2.08 -7.89
CA GLN A 64 -0.50 2.71 -9.01
C GLN A 64 -1.46 3.80 -8.54
N GLU A 65 -2.20 3.57 -7.45
CA GLU A 65 -3.14 4.56 -6.92
C GLU A 65 -2.43 5.81 -6.40
N ILE A 66 -1.34 5.62 -5.65
CA ILE A 66 -0.46 6.73 -5.23
C ILE A 66 0.08 7.47 -6.46
N ALA A 67 0.38 6.77 -7.57
CA ALA A 67 0.88 7.39 -8.80
C ALA A 67 -0.18 8.23 -9.50
N LYS A 68 -1.42 7.74 -9.59
CA LYS A 68 -2.57 8.49 -10.12
C LYS A 68 -2.84 9.76 -9.31
N ASN A 69 -2.65 9.70 -8.00
CA ASN A 69 -2.82 10.83 -7.09
C ASN A 69 -1.58 11.74 -6.99
N GLY A 70 -0.65 11.67 -7.96
CA GLY A 70 0.51 12.55 -8.03
C GLY A 70 1.56 12.30 -6.94
N GLY A 71 1.60 11.09 -6.36
CA GLY A 71 2.47 10.76 -5.25
C GLY A 71 1.87 11.02 -3.87
N LYS A 72 0.58 11.37 -3.80
CA LYS A 72 -0.13 11.55 -2.53
C LYS A 72 -0.87 10.27 -2.16
N VAL A 73 -0.87 9.96 -0.87
CA VAL A 73 -1.72 8.92 -0.31
C VAL A 73 -3.14 9.47 -0.28
N PRO A 74 -4.11 8.83 -0.94
CA PRO A 74 -5.52 9.22 -0.84
C PRO A 74 -5.96 9.21 0.62
N SER A 75 -6.75 10.20 1.04
CA SER A 75 -7.33 10.24 2.38
C SER A 75 -8.24 9.05 2.67
N ASP A 76 -8.83 8.49 1.61
CA ASP A 76 -9.67 7.29 1.66
C ASP A 76 -8.90 6.07 2.21
N MET A 77 -7.60 5.99 1.91
CA MET A 77 -6.74 4.91 2.39
C MET A 77 -6.33 5.07 3.87
N LEU A 78 -6.57 6.25 4.47
CA LEU A 78 -6.22 6.59 5.86
C LEU A 78 -7.38 6.38 6.84
N GLY A 79 -8.50 5.81 6.38
CA GLY A 79 -9.70 5.53 7.16
C GLY A 79 -9.52 4.47 8.24
#